data_AF-A0A537SDU8-F1
#
_entry.id   AF-A0A537SDU8-F1
#
_cell.length_a   1.000
_cell.length_b   1.000
_cell.length_c   1.000
_cell.angle_alpha   90.00
_cell.angle_beta   90.00
_cell.angle_gamma   90.00
#
_symmetry.space_group_name_H-M   'P 1'
#
loop_
_entity.id
_entity.type
_entity.pdbx_description
1 polymer ?
#
loop_
_entity_poly.entity_id
_entity_poly.type
_entity_poly.pdbx_seq_one_letter_code
_entity_poly.pdbx_strand_id
1 'polypeptide(L)'
;SLDQSQLGVEGFYDRMDDVMSPSPLDPTRAMEEAITSLEEQAKVRVTSVENGRKFQNNKRSEATMPDGAAIFETSGAWEDFSTPSRDLRLLIAIDVVLGFPDRVVRRPERYAMPKDKSLTEVKAELQRVLASELATRKFSYPRSDGSAWTLTLRDVIDRAVDLEMAYNPNDCVELRWGAPAKSDEAATCKRYAPAAQREKMSKYRAWFHDRRRPPRA
;
A
#
# COMPACT_ATOMS: atom_id res chain seq x y z
N SER A 1 -27.15 -21.63 -9.61
CA SER A 1 -25.74 -21.38 -9.27
C SER A 1 -25.73 -20.51 -8.02
N LEU A 2 -25.70 -21.13 -6.83
CA LEU A 2 -25.95 -20.47 -5.53
C LEU A 2 -24.81 -20.69 -4.53
N ASP A 3 -23.65 -21.13 -5.00
CA ASP A 3 -22.52 -21.58 -4.15
C ASP A 3 -21.36 -20.57 -4.04
N GLN A 4 -21.58 -19.33 -4.47
CA GLN A 4 -20.58 -18.25 -4.38
C GLN A 4 -20.70 -17.38 -3.12
N SER A 5 -21.74 -17.55 -2.29
CA SER A 5 -22.02 -16.65 -1.16
C SER A 5 -21.43 -17.06 0.19
N GLN A 6 -20.68 -18.17 0.27
CA GLN A 6 -20.14 -18.70 1.53
C GLN A 6 -18.62 -18.62 1.67
N LEU A 7 -17.89 -18.19 0.63
CA LEU A 7 -16.47 -17.91 0.78
C LEU A 7 -16.30 -16.45 1.23
N GLY A 8 -15.76 -16.25 2.43
CA GLY A 8 -15.19 -14.95 2.78
C GLY A 8 -14.18 -14.50 1.71
N VAL A 9 -13.89 -13.21 1.65
CA VAL A 9 -13.01 -12.60 0.62
C VAL A 9 -11.70 -13.39 0.43
N GLU A 10 -11.10 -13.86 1.53
CA GLU A 10 -9.89 -14.68 1.51
C GLU A 10 -10.08 -16.04 0.79
N GLY A 11 -11.19 -16.73 1.02
CA GLY A 11 -11.49 -18.00 0.37
C GLY A 11 -11.79 -17.89 -1.13
N PHE A 12 -12.30 -16.74 -1.59
CA PHE A 12 -12.46 -16.47 -3.01
C PHE A 12 -11.11 -16.33 -3.73
N TYR A 13 -10.18 -15.56 -3.15
CA TYR A 13 -8.84 -15.39 -3.71
C TYR A 13 -8.01 -16.69 -3.63
N ASP A 14 -8.19 -17.48 -2.57
CA ASP A 14 -7.56 -18.80 -2.46
C ASP A 14 -7.93 -19.71 -3.65
N ARG A 15 -9.22 -19.79 -4.01
CA ARG A 15 -9.67 -20.55 -5.20
C ARG A 15 -9.10 -20.01 -6.51
N MET A 16 -9.00 -18.70 -6.66
CA MET A 16 -8.46 -18.09 -7.88
C MET A 16 -6.98 -18.43 -8.04
N ASP A 17 -6.19 -18.35 -6.97
CA ASP A 17 -4.79 -18.76 -6.96
C ASP A 17 -4.63 -20.24 -7.34
N ASP A 18 -5.54 -21.09 -6.87
CA ASP A 18 -5.51 -22.53 -7.17
C ASP A 18 -5.60 -22.84 -8.67
N VAL A 19 -6.39 -22.04 -9.40
CA VAL A 19 -6.55 -22.17 -10.85
C VAL A 19 -5.35 -21.61 -11.62
N MET A 20 -4.73 -20.54 -11.13
CA MET A 20 -3.67 -19.84 -11.86
C MET A 20 -2.28 -20.48 -11.71
N SER A 21 -2.02 -21.19 -10.61
CA SER A 21 -0.73 -21.84 -10.36
C SER A 21 -0.94 -23.33 -10.09
N PRO A 22 -0.83 -24.19 -11.13
CA PRO A 22 -1.12 -25.62 -11.01
C PRO A 22 -0.03 -26.40 -10.28
N SER A 23 1.18 -25.84 -10.13
CA SER A 23 2.32 -26.48 -9.45
C SER A 23 2.63 -25.78 -8.13
N PRO A 24 3.08 -26.52 -7.08
CA PRO A 24 3.50 -25.91 -5.82
C PRO A 24 4.65 -24.92 -5.99
N LEU A 25 4.58 -23.80 -5.29
CA LEU A 25 5.56 -22.71 -5.35
C LEU A 25 6.65 -22.87 -4.29
N ASP A 26 7.88 -22.44 -4.57
CA ASP A 26 8.88 -22.26 -3.49
C ASP A 26 8.40 -21.13 -2.56
N PRO A 27 8.25 -21.37 -1.24
CA PRO A 27 7.63 -20.40 -0.34
C PRO A 27 8.47 -19.13 -0.16
N THR A 28 9.79 -19.24 -0.16
CA THR A 28 10.70 -18.10 0.00
C THR A 28 10.66 -17.22 -1.24
N ARG A 29 10.84 -17.82 -2.42
CA ARG A 29 10.78 -17.11 -3.70
C ARG A 29 9.44 -16.44 -3.92
N ALA A 30 8.32 -17.13 -3.65
CA ALA A 30 6.99 -16.55 -3.81
C ALA A 30 6.78 -15.34 -2.89
N MET A 31 7.35 -15.35 -1.68
CA MET A 31 7.32 -14.20 -0.77
C MET A 31 8.19 -13.05 -1.29
N GLU A 32 9.40 -13.34 -1.79
CA GLU A 32 10.28 -12.32 -2.39
C GLU A 32 9.64 -11.65 -3.62
N GLU A 33 8.90 -12.40 -4.43
CA GLU A 33 8.11 -11.87 -5.55
C GLU A 33 6.98 -10.94 -5.06
N ALA A 34 6.28 -11.31 -3.97
CA ALA A 34 5.27 -10.44 -3.35
C ALA A 34 5.89 -9.13 -2.79
N ILE A 35 7.05 -9.22 -2.12
CA ILE A 35 7.80 -8.06 -1.62
C ILE A 35 8.27 -7.18 -2.78
N THR A 36 8.74 -7.79 -3.88
CA THR A 36 9.15 -7.06 -5.09
C THR A 36 7.98 -6.30 -5.70
N SER A 37 6.79 -6.90 -5.77
CA SER A 37 5.59 -6.21 -6.23
C SER A 37 5.19 -5.03 -5.33
N LEU A 38 5.32 -5.17 -4.01
CA LEU A 38 5.10 -4.05 -3.07
C LEU A 38 6.11 -2.92 -3.31
N GLU A 39 7.38 -3.26 -3.53
CA GLU A 39 8.45 -2.30 -3.83
C GLU A 39 8.16 -1.51 -5.11
N GLU A 40 7.73 -2.19 -6.17
CA GLU A 40 7.36 -1.57 -7.44
C GLU A 40 6.19 -0.61 -7.28
N GLN A 41 5.16 -1.00 -6.51
CA GLN A 41 4.04 -0.12 -6.20
C GLN A 41 4.49 1.14 -5.44
N ALA A 42 5.39 1.01 -4.46
CA ALA A 42 5.97 2.14 -3.76
C ALA A 42 6.75 3.06 -4.72
N LYS A 43 7.57 2.50 -5.63
CA LYS A 43 8.31 3.29 -6.64
C LYS A 43 7.39 4.01 -7.62
N VAL A 44 6.31 3.38 -8.08
CA VAL A 44 5.29 4.04 -8.93
C VAL A 44 4.62 5.20 -8.18
N ARG A 45 4.38 5.01 -6.88
CA ARG A 45 3.82 6.06 -6.03
C ARG A 45 4.77 7.26 -5.88
N VAL A 46 6.08 7.05 -5.79
CA VAL A 46 7.09 8.15 -5.79
C VAL A 46 6.87 9.08 -6.97
N THR A 47 6.72 8.54 -8.19
CA THR A 47 6.46 9.33 -9.39
C THR A 47 5.18 10.16 -9.28
N SER A 48 4.11 9.57 -8.76
CA SER A 48 2.80 10.24 -8.63
C SER A 48 2.83 11.36 -7.60
N VAL A 49 3.49 11.13 -6.47
CA VAL A 49 3.71 12.14 -5.41
C VAL A 49 4.58 13.28 -5.93
N GLU A 50 5.66 12.97 -6.65
CA GLU A 50 6.55 13.98 -7.21
C GLU A 50 5.86 14.82 -8.29
N ASN A 51 5.05 14.20 -9.14
CA ASN A 51 4.24 14.94 -10.11
C ASN A 51 3.26 15.89 -9.41
N GLY A 52 2.65 15.46 -8.31
CA GLY A 52 1.82 16.32 -7.45
C GLY A 52 2.60 17.51 -6.89
N ARG A 53 3.83 17.30 -6.38
CA ARG A 53 4.70 18.37 -5.88
C ARG A 53 5.07 19.37 -6.98
N LYS A 54 5.44 18.90 -8.17
CA LYS A 54 5.75 19.76 -9.32
C LYS A 54 4.54 20.58 -9.77
N PHE A 55 3.37 19.96 -9.86
CA PHE A 55 2.12 20.64 -10.17
C PHE A 55 1.83 21.77 -9.18
N GLN A 56 1.95 21.46 -7.90
CA GLN A 56 1.79 22.37 -6.77
C GLN A 56 2.77 23.56 -6.74
N ASN A 57 3.98 23.40 -7.29
CA ASN A 57 4.96 24.48 -7.42
C ASN A 57 4.64 25.40 -8.61
N ASN A 58 4.03 24.85 -9.66
CA ASN A 58 3.77 25.56 -10.92
C ASN A 58 2.38 26.19 -11.01
N LYS A 59 1.37 25.64 -10.31
CA LYS A 59 0.00 26.14 -10.31
C LYS A 59 -0.47 26.40 -8.88
N ARG A 60 -1.07 27.58 -8.64
CA ARG A 60 -1.55 28.01 -7.32
C ARG A 60 -2.99 27.56 -6.99
N SER A 61 -3.61 26.72 -7.82
CA SER A 61 -4.99 26.25 -7.61
C SER A 61 -5.01 24.89 -6.89
N GLU A 62 -5.83 24.78 -5.86
CA GLU A 62 -6.11 23.53 -5.17
C GLU A 62 -6.83 22.55 -6.09
N ALA A 63 -6.49 21.26 -6.00
CA ALA A 63 -7.20 20.20 -6.69
C ALA A 63 -8.53 19.90 -5.96
N THR A 64 -9.66 20.13 -6.63
CA THR A 64 -10.99 19.83 -6.10
C THR A 64 -11.15 18.35 -5.81
N MET A 65 -11.52 18.01 -4.56
CA MET A 65 -11.70 16.63 -4.12
C MET A 65 -13.02 16.03 -4.60
N PRO A 66 -13.02 14.82 -5.20
CA PRO A 66 -14.24 14.09 -5.54
C PRO A 66 -15.11 13.75 -4.33
N ASP A 67 -16.39 13.51 -4.58
CA ASP A 67 -17.39 13.14 -3.57
C ASP A 67 -17.70 11.65 -3.57
N GLY A 68 -17.84 11.09 -2.37
CA GLY A 68 -18.30 9.73 -2.13
C GLY A 68 -17.45 8.68 -2.86
N ALA A 69 -18.13 7.74 -3.52
CA ALA A 69 -17.49 6.66 -4.27
C ALA A 69 -16.61 7.16 -5.43
N ALA A 70 -16.82 8.39 -5.92
CA ALA A 70 -16.01 8.96 -7.01
C ALA A 70 -14.54 9.19 -6.60
N ILE A 71 -14.21 9.11 -5.30
CA ILE A 71 -12.81 9.10 -4.83
C ILE A 71 -12.00 7.93 -5.40
N PHE A 72 -12.66 6.85 -5.83
CA PHE A 72 -12.02 5.69 -6.46
C PHE A 72 -12.11 5.72 -8.00
N GLU A 73 -12.83 6.69 -8.57
CA GLU A 73 -13.09 6.87 -10.00
C GLU A 73 -12.61 8.28 -10.41
N THR A 74 -11.37 8.58 -10.00
CA THR A 74 -10.77 9.91 -10.11
C THR A 74 -10.49 10.32 -11.55
N SER A 75 -10.46 11.63 -11.77
CA SER A 75 -10.01 12.25 -13.03
C SER A 75 -9.18 13.52 -12.73
N GLY A 76 -8.47 14.02 -13.75
CA GLY A 76 -7.63 15.21 -13.63
C GLY A 76 -6.56 15.07 -12.54
N ALA A 77 -6.33 16.13 -11.76
CA ALA A 77 -5.26 16.16 -10.75
C ALA A 77 -5.33 15.04 -9.70
N TRP A 78 -6.53 14.53 -9.40
CA TRP A 78 -6.65 13.39 -8.47
C TRP A 78 -6.23 12.07 -9.12
N GLU A 79 -6.49 11.86 -10.41
CA GLU A 79 -5.99 10.69 -11.14
C GLU A 79 -4.50 10.81 -11.45
N ASP A 80 -4.03 12.01 -11.78
CA ASP A 80 -2.63 12.21 -12.17
C ASP A 80 -1.69 12.12 -10.96
N PHE A 81 -2.14 12.61 -9.79
CA PHE A 81 -1.26 12.83 -8.64
C PHE A 81 -1.65 12.09 -7.36
N SER A 82 -2.90 11.65 -7.17
CA SER A 82 -3.43 11.17 -5.88
C SER A 82 -3.86 9.70 -5.87
N THR A 83 -4.39 9.20 -6.99
CA THR A 83 -4.89 7.83 -7.21
C THR A 83 -5.26 7.03 -5.95
N PRO A 84 -6.36 7.38 -5.27
CA PRO A 84 -6.78 6.68 -4.06
C PRO A 84 -7.03 5.18 -4.29
N SER A 85 -7.42 4.80 -5.52
CA SER A 85 -7.45 3.40 -5.96
C SER A 85 -6.09 2.68 -5.91
N ARG A 86 -4.98 3.36 -6.23
CA ARG A 86 -3.63 2.79 -6.11
C ARG A 86 -3.16 2.76 -4.66
N ASP A 87 -3.44 3.79 -3.87
CA ASP A 87 -3.11 3.81 -2.44
C ASP A 87 -3.85 2.70 -1.67
N LEU A 88 -5.11 2.41 -2.03
CA LEU A 88 -5.83 1.24 -1.50
C LEU A 88 -5.13 -0.07 -1.87
N ARG A 89 -4.64 -0.21 -3.11
CA ARG A 89 -3.89 -1.41 -3.54
C ARG A 89 -2.56 -1.54 -2.80
N LEU A 90 -1.87 -0.43 -2.54
CA LEU A 90 -0.64 -0.43 -1.74
C LEU A 90 -0.91 -0.98 -0.33
N LEU A 91 -1.97 -0.53 0.33
CA LEU A 91 -2.36 -1.02 1.65
C LEU A 91 -2.71 -2.52 1.63
N ILE A 92 -3.42 -3.00 0.60
CA ILE A 92 -3.69 -4.44 0.41
C ILE A 92 -2.39 -5.22 0.21
N ALA A 93 -1.45 -4.69 -0.59
CA ALA A 93 -0.16 -5.33 -0.82
C ALA A 93 0.69 -5.42 0.47
N ILE A 94 0.61 -4.41 1.34
CA ILE A 94 1.21 -4.46 2.68
C ILE A 94 0.62 -5.62 3.49
N ASP A 95 -0.71 -5.75 3.52
CA ASP A 95 -1.37 -6.83 4.27
C ASP A 95 -1.00 -8.22 3.70
N VAL A 96 -0.90 -8.35 2.37
CA VAL A 96 -0.47 -9.59 1.70
C VAL A 96 0.96 -9.96 2.08
N VAL A 97 1.89 -8.99 2.07
CA VAL A 97 3.29 -9.22 2.41
C VAL A 97 3.45 -9.59 3.88
N LEU A 98 2.76 -8.89 4.79
CA LEU A 98 2.82 -9.17 6.23
C LEU A 98 2.19 -10.52 6.59
N GLY A 99 1.08 -10.88 5.93
CA GLY A 99 0.37 -12.14 6.16
C GLY A 99 0.95 -13.34 5.40
N PHE A 100 2.00 -13.15 4.59
CA PHE A 100 2.53 -14.21 3.72
C PHE A 100 3.02 -15.44 4.50
N PRO A 101 3.80 -15.31 5.59
CA PRO A 101 4.24 -16.47 6.37
C PRO A 101 3.06 -17.27 6.95
N ASP A 102 1.99 -16.60 7.38
CA ASP A 102 0.77 -17.25 7.89
C ASP A 102 0.01 -17.97 6.78
N ARG A 103 -0.07 -17.36 5.58
CA ARG A 103 -0.67 -17.98 4.40
C ARG A 103 0.02 -19.30 4.03
N VAL A 104 1.35 -19.34 4.07
CA VAL A 104 2.12 -20.56 3.77
C VAL A 104 1.78 -21.69 4.75
N VAL A 105 1.67 -21.38 6.05
CA VAL A 105 1.29 -22.38 7.06
C VAL A 105 -0.17 -22.81 6.95
N ARG A 106 -1.06 -21.90 6.52
CA ARG A 106 -2.48 -22.18 6.34
C ARG A 106 -2.76 -23.05 5.12
N ARG A 107 -1.96 -22.92 4.06
CA ARG A 107 -2.09 -23.64 2.77
C ARG A 107 -0.78 -24.30 2.33
N PRO A 108 -0.17 -25.19 3.14
CA PRO A 108 1.14 -25.75 2.85
C PRO A 108 1.17 -26.59 1.57
N GLU A 109 0.03 -27.17 1.16
CA GLU A 109 -0.12 -27.93 -0.08
C GLU A 109 0.11 -27.10 -1.35
N ARG A 110 0.06 -25.77 -1.25
CA ARG A 110 0.35 -24.84 -2.35
C ARG A 110 1.83 -24.56 -2.53
N TYR A 111 2.65 -25.01 -1.60
CA TYR A 111 4.08 -24.71 -1.56
C TYR A 111 4.90 -25.99 -1.59
N ALA A 112 6.07 -25.92 -2.23
CA ALA A 112 7.08 -26.97 -2.22
C ALA A 112 7.78 -26.99 -0.86
N MET A 113 7.08 -27.49 0.17
CA MET A 113 7.54 -27.46 1.55
C MET A 113 8.81 -28.32 1.74
N PRO A 114 9.84 -27.81 2.44
CA PRO A 114 11.05 -28.59 2.75
C PRO A 114 10.69 -29.83 3.56
N LYS A 115 11.21 -31.00 3.16
CA LYS A 115 10.87 -32.31 3.76
C LYS A 115 11.38 -32.48 5.19
N ASP A 116 12.39 -31.70 5.55
CA ASP A 116 13.14 -31.75 6.81
C ASP A 116 12.73 -30.65 7.79
N LYS A 117 11.73 -29.82 7.45
CA LYS A 117 11.27 -28.71 8.30
C LYS A 117 9.79 -28.86 8.65
N SER A 118 9.46 -28.55 9.90
CA SER A 118 8.08 -28.37 10.34
C SER A 118 7.50 -27.05 9.79
N LEU A 119 6.16 -26.95 9.77
CA LEU A 119 5.47 -25.71 9.38
C LEU A 119 5.90 -24.51 10.24
N THR A 120 6.20 -24.74 11.51
CA THR A 120 6.64 -23.70 12.45
C THR A 120 8.04 -23.19 12.09
N GLU A 121 8.95 -24.10 11.73
CA GLU A 121 10.30 -23.72 11.29
C GLU A 121 10.28 -22.95 9.97
N VAL A 122 9.46 -23.39 9.00
CA VAL A 122 9.28 -22.66 7.73
C VAL A 122 8.71 -21.27 7.98
N LYS A 123 7.68 -21.14 8.83
CA LYS A 123 7.13 -19.83 9.19
C LYS A 123 8.18 -18.91 9.81
N ALA A 124 8.94 -19.41 10.77
CA ALA A 124 9.97 -18.63 11.45
C ALA A 124 11.07 -18.18 10.48
N GLU A 125 11.45 -19.03 9.52
CA GLU A 125 12.38 -18.67 8.46
C GLU A 125 11.83 -17.59 7.54
N LEU A 126 10.60 -17.73 7.06
CA LEU A 126 9.94 -16.71 6.24
C LEU A 126 9.82 -15.38 6.98
N GLN A 127 9.50 -15.39 8.28
CA GLN A 127 9.47 -14.17 9.09
C GLN A 127 10.85 -13.49 9.19
N ARG A 128 11.93 -14.26 9.31
CA ARG A 128 13.30 -13.71 9.30
C ARG A 128 13.66 -13.10 7.96
N VAL A 129 13.36 -13.80 6.87
CA VAL A 129 13.59 -13.30 5.50
C VAL A 129 12.78 -12.03 5.26
N LEU A 130 11.49 -12.03 5.59
CA LEU A 130 10.61 -10.87 5.48
C LEU A 130 11.17 -9.67 6.24
N ALA A 131 11.55 -9.84 7.51
CA ALA A 131 12.12 -8.75 8.29
C ALA A 131 13.41 -8.18 7.68
N SER A 132 14.28 -9.05 7.16
CA SER A 132 15.51 -8.65 6.47
C SER A 132 15.19 -7.86 5.20
N GLU A 133 14.37 -8.40 4.31
CA GLU A 133 14.01 -7.79 3.03
C GLU A 133 13.35 -6.42 3.20
N LEU A 134 12.44 -6.28 4.16
CA LEU A 134 11.75 -5.02 4.41
C LEU A 134 12.69 -3.93 4.94
N ALA A 135 13.72 -4.31 5.71
CA ALA A 135 14.72 -3.37 6.26
C ALA A 135 15.80 -2.97 5.24
N THR A 136 16.08 -3.83 4.25
CA THR A 136 17.15 -3.60 3.27
C THR A 136 16.66 -2.89 2.01
N ARG A 137 15.44 -3.18 1.55
CA ARG A 137 14.87 -2.59 0.34
C ARG A 137 14.51 -1.13 0.58
N LYS A 138 15.15 -0.24 -0.19
CA LYS A 138 15.06 1.21 -0.03
C LYS A 138 14.63 1.88 -1.32
N PHE A 139 13.94 3.00 -1.17
CA PHE A 139 13.67 3.95 -2.23
C PHE A 139 13.79 5.37 -1.68
N SER A 140 13.89 6.35 -2.56
CA SER A 140 13.93 7.77 -2.15
C SER A 140 12.89 8.58 -2.88
N TYR A 141 12.40 9.62 -2.21
CA TYR A 141 11.52 10.61 -2.79
C TYR A 141 12.02 12.03 -2.45
N PRO A 142 11.78 13.02 -3.31
CA PRO A 142 12.11 14.40 -3.02
C PRO A 142 11.10 15.00 -2.02
N ARG A 143 11.60 15.60 -0.94
CA ARG A 143 10.81 16.39 0.01
C ARG A 143 10.29 17.67 -0.63
N SER A 144 9.46 18.40 0.11
CA SER A 144 8.85 19.65 -0.34
C SER A 144 9.89 20.68 -0.80
N ASP A 145 11.04 20.74 -0.13
CA ASP A 145 12.18 21.62 -0.49
C ASP A 145 13.07 21.06 -1.62
N GLY A 146 12.76 19.87 -2.13
CA GLY A 146 13.51 19.18 -3.18
C GLY A 146 14.67 18.32 -2.68
N SER A 147 15.01 18.34 -1.39
CA SER A 147 16.02 17.45 -0.83
C SER A 147 15.54 15.99 -0.84
N ALA A 148 16.45 15.03 -1.07
CA ALA A 148 16.09 13.62 -1.10
C ALA A 148 15.85 13.07 0.32
N TRP A 149 14.80 12.26 0.48
CA TRP A 149 14.54 11.48 1.69
C TRP A 149 14.43 10.00 1.33
N THR A 150 15.10 9.14 2.11
CA THR A 150 15.14 7.70 1.85
C THR A 150 14.26 6.97 2.86
N LEU A 151 13.42 6.07 2.37
CA LEU A 151 12.62 5.15 3.18
C LEU A 151 12.99 3.71 2.86
N THR A 152 12.89 2.84 3.85
CA THR A 152 12.81 1.40 3.66
C THR A 152 11.36 0.98 3.42
N LEU A 153 11.13 -0.24 2.91
CA LEU A 153 9.78 -0.79 2.88
C LEU A 153 9.22 -0.99 4.28
N ARG A 154 10.07 -1.28 5.26
CA ARG A 154 9.68 -1.33 6.68
C ARG A 154 9.07 -0.01 7.14
N ASP A 155 9.68 1.12 6.80
CA ASP A 155 9.14 2.45 7.16
C ASP A 155 7.74 2.67 6.57
N VAL A 156 7.52 2.26 5.31
CA VAL A 156 6.21 2.38 4.65
C VAL A 156 5.15 1.53 5.36
N ILE A 157 5.52 0.30 5.72
CA ILE A 157 4.63 -0.64 6.42
C ILE A 157 4.26 -0.12 7.81
N ASP A 158 5.23 0.40 8.56
CA ASP A 158 4.98 0.96 9.90
C ASP A 158 4.03 2.16 9.86
N ARG A 159 3.92 2.82 8.70
CA ARG A 159 3.04 3.97 8.45
C ARG A 159 1.72 3.59 7.79
N ALA A 160 1.39 2.30 7.65
CA ALA A 160 0.19 1.86 6.92
C ALA A 160 -1.09 2.55 7.41
N VAL A 161 -1.22 2.78 8.72
CA VAL A 161 -2.36 3.47 9.33
C VAL A 161 -2.45 4.94 8.88
N ASP A 162 -1.32 5.64 8.74
CA ASP A 162 -1.28 7.02 8.25
C ASP A 162 -1.53 7.09 6.74
N LEU A 163 -1.08 6.08 5.99
CA LEU A 163 -1.30 5.96 4.55
C LEU A 163 -2.78 5.84 4.16
N GLU A 164 -3.66 5.43 5.09
CA GLU A 164 -5.11 5.43 4.90
C GLU A 164 -5.70 6.83 4.60
N MET A 165 -4.96 7.91 4.87
CA MET A 165 -5.35 9.28 4.53
C MET A 165 -4.26 10.08 3.81
N ALA A 166 -3.19 9.44 3.35
CA ALA A 166 -2.01 10.13 2.79
C ALA A 166 -2.12 10.40 1.28
N TYR A 167 -3.28 10.19 0.66
CA TYR A 167 -3.44 10.29 -0.78
C TYR A 167 -3.80 11.71 -1.28
N ASN A 168 -4.16 12.67 -0.43
CA ASN A 168 -4.61 13.99 -0.90
C ASN A 168 -3.51 14.74 -1.70
N PRO A 169 -3.76 15.14 -2.96
CA PRO A 169 -2.76 15.81 -3.78
C PRO A 169 -2.52 17.26 -3.39
N ASN A 170 -3.24 17.83 -2.41
CA ASN A 170 -3.03 19.17 -1.87
C ASN A 170 -2.13 19.18 -0.63
N ASP A 171 -1.87 18.02 -0.01
CA ASP A 171 -0.90 17.91 1.08
C ASP A 171 0.54 17.97 0.54
N CYS A 172 1.46 18.38 1.41
CA CYS A 172 2.90 18.26 1.17
C CYS A 172 3.31 16.78 1.02
N VAL A 173 4.42 16.52 0.33
CA VAL A 173 4.87 15.16 0.02
C VAL A 173 5.16 14.31 1.27
N GLU A 174 5.59 14.94 2.35
CA GLU A 174 5.93 14.29 3.62
C GLU A 174 4.69 13.66 4.26
N LEU A 175 3.59 14.43 4.37
CA LEU A 175 2.30 13.90 4.84
C LEU A 175 1.79 12.80 3.91
N ARG A 176 2.04 12.96 2.61
CA ARG A 176 1.69 11.94 1.63
C ARG A 176 2.51 10.66 1.78
N TRP A 177 3.63 10.66 2.50
CA TRP A 177 4.39 9.46 2.87
C TRP A 177 4.23 9.07 4.34
N GLY A 178 3.24 9.63 5.04
CA GLY A 178 2.98 9.33 6.45
C GLY A 178 4.13 9.77 7.36
N ALA A 179 4.88 10.82 7.00
CA ALA A 179 5.98 11.30 7.82
C ALA A 179 5.49 11.64 9.24
N PRO A 180 6.13 11.11 10.30
CA PRO A 180 5.73 11.39 11.67
C PRO A 180 5.76 12.90 11.96
N ALA A 181 4.76 13.40 12.69
CA ALA A 181 4.72 14.80 13.06
C ALA A 181 5.97 15.20 13.86
N LYS A 182 6.52 16.38 13.55
CA LYS A 182 7.75 16.93 14.16
C LYS A 182 9.04 16.13 13.89
N SER A 183 9.03 15.20 12.94
CA SER A 183 10.25 14.55 12.47
C SER A 183 11.08 15.46 11.55
N ASP A 184 12.35 15.12 11.36
CA ASP A 184 13.21 15.75 10.36
C ASP A 184 12.65 15.63 8.94
N GLU A 185 11.99 14.49 8.65
CA GLU A 185 11.26 14.28 7.39
C GLU A 185 10.21 15.37 7.20
N ALA A 186 9.35 15.58 8.21
CA ALA A 186 8.22 16.51 8.17
C ALA A 186 8.63 18.00 8.25
N ALA A 187 9.87 18.33 8.59
CA ALA A 187 10.31 19.71 8.81
C ALA A 187 10.19 20.62 7.56
N THR A 188 10.20 20.03 6.37
CA THR A 188 10.07 20.73 5.08
C THR A 188 8.63 20.90 4.62
N CYS A 189 7.67 20.25 5.29
CA CYS A 189 6.26 20.35 4.98
C CYS A 189 5.69 21.72 5.39
N LYS A 190 5.23 22.50 4.42
CA LYS A 190 4.63 23.83 4.65
C LYS A 190 3.20 23.95 4.13
N ARG A 191 2.63 22.85 3.62
CA ARG A 191 1.34 22.85 2.95
C ARG A 191 0.51 21.67 3.43
N TYR A 192 -0.76 21.96 3.67
CA TYR A 192 -1.76 21.02 4.12
C TYR A 192 -2.98 21.13 3.22
N ALA A 193 -3.65 20.01 2.98
CA ALA A 193 -4.92 20.00 2.31
C ALA A 193 -5.95 20.86 3.06
N PRO A 194 -6.91 21.48 2.34
CA PRO A 194 -7.96 22.29 2.94
C PRO A 194 -8.71 21.52 4.03
N ALA A 195 -9.08 22.21 5.11
CA ALA A 195 -9.73 21.59 6.27
C ALA A 195 -10.98 20.78 5.88
N ALA A 196 -11.79 21.30 4.96
CA ALA A 196 -12.97 20.62 4.44
C ALA A 196 -12.64 19.29 3.73
N GLN A 197 -11.52 19.23 3.00
CA GLN A 197 -11.08 17.98 2.36
C GLN A 197 -10.58 16.97 3.40
N ARG A 198 -9.83 17.41 4.41
CA ARG A 198 -9.36 16.52 5.48
C ARG A 198 -10.52 15.94 6.30
N GLU A 199 -11.53 16.76 6.60
CA GLU A 199 -12.75 16.29 7.27
C GLU A 199 -13.48 15.25 6.42
N LYS A 200 -13.61 15.50 5.11
CA LYS A 200 -14.20 14.54 4.16
C LYS A 200 -13.41 13.23 4.12
N MET A 201 -12.08 13.29 4.02
CA MET A 201 -11.23 12.09 4.03
C MET A 201 -11.31 11.30 5.34
N SER A 202 -11.49 11.98 6.48
CA SER A 202 -11.69 11.30 7.76
C SER A 202 -12.93 10.40 7.74
N LYS A 203 -13.99 10.80 7.01
CA LYS A 203 -15.20 9.99 6.78
C LYS A 203 -14.95 8.82 5.82
N TYR A 204 -13.98 8.94 4.92
CA TYR A 204 -13.63 7.90 3.93
C TYR A 204 -12.58 6.92 4.44
N ARG A 205 -11.88 7.24 5.53
CA ARG A 205 -10.81 6.43 6.10
C ARG A 205 -11.22 4.98 6.33
N ALA A 206 -12.47 4.72 6.75
CA ALA A 206 -12.97 3.35 6.95
C ALA A 206 -12.85 2.47 5.69
N TRP A 207 -13.03 3.04 4.49
CA TRP A 207 -12.85 2.29 3.24
C TRP A 207 -11.41 1.84 3.02
N PHE A 208 -10.45 2.69 3.40
CA PHE A 208 -9.04 2.36 3.36
C PHE A 208 -8.70 1.38 4.46
N HIS A 209 -9.13 1.62 5.69
CA HIS A 209 -8.93 0.75 6.84
C HIS A 209 -9.41 -0.68 6.58
N ASP A 210 -10.64 -0.83 6.11
CA ASP A 210 -11.27 -2.13 5.84
C ASP A 210 -10.82 -2.75 4.52
N ARG A 211 -9.96 -2.06 3.76
CA ARG A 211 -9.52 -2.43 2.41
C ARG A 211 -10.68 -2.64 1.42
N ARG A 212 -11.75 -1.86 1.55
CA ARG A 212 -13.01 -2.02 0.81
C ARG A 212 -13.50 -0.73 0.21
N ARG A 213 -13.89 -0.78 -1.05
CA ARG A 213 -14.57 0.34 -1.71
C ARG A 213 -16.02 0.43 -1.24
N PRO A 214 -16.60 1.64 -1.17
CA PRO A 214 -18.02 1.79 -0.94
C PRO A 214 -18.82 1.17 -2.10
N PRO A 215 -20.06 0.74 -1.85
CA PRO A 215 -20.97 0.37 -2.94
C PRO A 215 -21.19 1.58 -3.86
N ARG A 216 -21.31 1.30 -5.16
CA ARG A 216 -21.74 2.31 -6.13
C ARG A 216 -23.19 2.68 -5.83
N ALA A 217 -23.48 3.97 -5.84
CA ALA A 217 -24.85 4.49 -5.80
C ALA A 217 -25.54 4.28 -7.15
#